data_AF-A0A2N9GE75-F1
#
_entry.id   AF-A0A2N9GE75-F1
#
_cell.length_a   1.000
_cell.length_b   1.000
_cell.length_c   1.000
_cell.angle_alpha   90.00
_cell.angle_beta   90.00
_cell.angle_gamma   90.00
#
_symmetry.space_group_name_H-M   'P 1'
#
loop_
_entity.id
_entity.type
_entity.pdbx_description
1 polymer ?
#
loop_
_entity_poly.entity_id
_entity_poly.type
_entity_poly.pdbx_seq_one_letter_code
_entity_poly.pdbx_strand_id
1 'polypeptide(L)'
;MERRKGRKGLKDKEVGDDDRWLWLVHKGIAASFLCIAVFALLVRVAVSLHPYSGAGNPPKYGDFEAQRHWMEITLNLPVKEWYRNSTSNNISYWGLDYPPLTAYQSYFHGLFLRFFHPESVSLFTSRGHESYLGKLLMRWTVLSSDALVFFPAVFYFVLAYHSGRPSGQKTHIAWHIAMILLNPCLMLIDHGHFQYNCISLGLTVGAVAAVLSNKELVACSLFSLALNHKQMTAYFAPAFFSHLLGKCLRRRNPVLEVSKLGLVVLGTFALVWWPYLHSMEAFSRVDLKKVLESQTLEFSLFVP
;
A
#
# COMPACT_ATOMS: atom_id res chain seq x y z
N MET A 1 69.44 -24.05 -7.79
CA MET A 1 68.54 -24.69 -6.79
C MET A 1 67.88 -23.57 -6.00
N GLU A 2 66.65 -23.24 -6.37
CA GLU A 2 65.80 -22.24 -5.72
C GLU A 2 65.37 -22.70 -4.33
N ARG A 3 65.18 -21.76 -3.37
CA ARG A 3 63.82 -21.35 -2.94
C ARG A 3 63.84 -20.24 -1.88
N ARG A 4 62.91 -19.32 -2.11
CA ARG A 4 62.63 -18.07 -1.39
C ARG A 4 61.91 -18.30 -0.06
N LYS A 5 62.19 -17.35 0.86
CA LYS A 5 61.42 -16.87 2.03
C LYS A 5 59.94 -17.29 2.08
N GLY A 6 59.55 -17.92 3.19
CA GLY A 6 58.16 -18.01 3.65
C GLY A 6 57.91 -17.08 4.83
N ARG A 7 57.38 -15.88 4.57
CA ARG A 7 56.84 -14.97 5.58
C ARG A 7 55.37 -15.36 5.80
N LYS A 8 55.07 -16.11 6.86
CA LYS A 8 53.69 -16.35 7.31
C LYS A 8 53.17 -15.06 7.96
N GLY A 9 52.58 -14.18 7.18
CA GLY A 9 51.64 -13.19 7.68
C GLY A 9 50.29 -13.86 7.85
N LEU A 10 49.83 -14.02 9.10
CA LEU A 10 48.43 -14.27 9.40
C LEU A 10 47.63 -13.10 8.81
N LYS A 11 46.75 -13.40 7.85
CA LYS A 11 45.61 -12.54 7.53
C LYS A 11 44.64 -12.69 8.69
N ASP A 12 44.77 -11.84 9.70
CA ASP A 12 43.70 -11.62 10.65
C ASP A 12 42.51 -10.98 9.93
N LYS A 13 41.34 -11.47 10.31
CA LYS A 13 40.04 -11.26 9.70
C LYS A 13 39.62 -9.79 9.76
N GLU A 14 39.48 -9.14 8.61
CA GLU A 14 38.67 -7.92 8.41
C GLU A 14 37.15 -8.21 8.48
N VAL A 15 36.71 -9.07 9.39
CA VAL A 15 35.28 -9.45 9.55
C VAL A 15 34.62 -8.68 10.71
N GLY A 16 35.31 -7.72 11.31
CA GLY A 16 34.84 -7.05 12.53
C GLY A 16 34.37 -5.61 12.38
N ASP A 17 34.85 -4.85 11.39
CA ASP A 17 34.58 -3.42 11.34
C ASP A 17 33.31 -3.10 10.52
N ASP A 18 33.19 -3.69 9.32
CA ASP A 18 32.06 -3.44 8.42
C ASP A 18 30.70 -3.85 9.03
N ASP A 19 30.65 -4.99 9.73
CA ASP A 19 29.45 -5.46 10.43
C ASP A 19 29.06 -4.55 11.63
N ARG A 20 30.04 -4.04 12.38
CA ARG A 20 29.79 -3.11 13.50
C ARG A 20 29.33 -1.75 12.99
N TRP A 21 29.89 -1.27 11.88
CA TRP A 21 29.48 -0.03 11.22
C TRP A 21 28.08 -0.15 10.63
N LEU A 22 27.77 -1.24 9.95
CA LEU A 22 26.41 -1.52 9.49
C LEU A 22 25.44 -1.47 10.66
N TRP A 23 25.74 -2.16 11.75
CA TRP A 23 24.86 -2.22 12.92
C TRP A 23 24.64 -0.86 13.58
N LEU A 24 25.69 -0.05 13.75
CA LEU A 24 25.58 1.31 14.30
C LEU A 24 24.76 2.23 13.38
N VAL A 25 24.94 2.12 12.07
CA VAL A 25 24.15 2.87 11.09
C VAL A 25 22.68 2.45 11.14
N HIS A 26 22.39 1.15 11.18
CA HIS A 26 21.02 0.66 11.32
C HIS A 26 20.37 1.16 12.61
N LYS A 27 21.12 1.20 13.72
CA LYS A 27 20.63 1.78 14.98
C LYS A 27 20.33 3.28 14.89
N GLY A 28 21.19 4.07 14.24
CA GLY A 28 20.96 5.50 14.03
C GLY A 28 19.74 5.78 13.16
N ILE A 29 19.59 5.04 12.07
CA ILE A 29 18.44 5.14 11.16
C ILE A 29 17.14 4.76 11.89
N ALA A 30 17.15 3.68 12.66
CA ALA A 30 15.99 3.22 13.41
C ALA A 30 15.51 4.28 14.44
N ALA A 31 16.45 4.92 15.16
CA ALA A 31 16.10 5.96 16.11
C ALA A 31 15.49 7.20 15.42
N SER A 32 16.12 7.70 14.34
CA SER A 32 15.57 8.81 13.57
C SER A 32 14.22 8.47 12.96
N PHE A 33 14.07 7.26 12.41
CA PHE A 33 12.82 6.78 11.85
C PHE A 33 11.72 6.75 12.92
N LEU A 34 11.99 6.17 14.09
CA LEU A 34 11.00 6.06 15.16
C LEU A 34 10.52 7.44 15.63
N CYS A 35 11.44 8.39 15.88
CA CYS A 35 11.08 9.74 16.30
C CYS A 35 10.20 10.46 15.27
N ILE A 36 10.59 10.39 14.00
CA ILE A 36 9.84 11.03 12.91
C ILE A 36 8.51 10.32 12.68
N ALA A 37 8.47 9.00 12.75
CA ALA A 37 7.26 8.20 12.61
C ALA A 37 6.23 8.53 13.71
N VAL A 38 6.67 8.61 14.98
CA VAL A 38 5.78 8.99 16.08
C VAL A 38 5.24 10.40 15.86
N PHE A 39 6.09 11.36 15.49
CA PHE A 39 5.64 12.71 15.18
C PHE A 39 4.66 12.74 13.99
N ALA A 40 4.94 11.97 12.94
CA ALA A 40 4.09 11.85 11.76
C ALA A 40 2.72 11.21 12.07
N LEU A 41 2.67 10.27 13.02
CA LEU A 41 1.42 9.72 13.54
C LEU A 41 0.64 10.76 14.34
N LEU A 42 1.29 11.52 15.22
CA LEU A 42 0.64 12.59 15.99
C LEU A 42 -0.01 13.63 15.06
N VAL A 43 0.68 14.03 14.00
CA VAL A 43 0.16 15.00 13.04
C VAL A 43 -1.03 14.40 12.26
N ARG A 44 -0.99 13.12 11.87
CA ARG A 44 -2.15 12.42 11.25
C ARG A 44 -3.35 12.36 12.20
N VAL A 45 -3.12 12.04 13.48
CA VAL A 45 -4.16 12.06 14.51
C VAL A 45 -4.76 13.45 14.63
N ALA A 46 -3.94 14.51 14.68
CA ALA A 46 -4.42 15.89 14.74
C ALA A 46 -5.31 16.26 13.54
N VAL A 47 -4.89 15.92 12.31
CA VAL A 47 -5.71 16.13 11.09
C VAL A 47 -7.04 15.36 11.17
N SER A 48 -7.03 14.13 11.71
CA SER A 48 -8.20 13.26 11.79
C SER A 48 -9.33 13.76 12.69
N LEU A 49 -9.05 14.73 13.57
CA LEU A 49 -10.03 15.36 14.46
C LEU A 49 -11.08 16.19 13.70
N HIS A 50 -10.72 16.70 12.52
CA HIS A 50 -11.57 17.55 11.70
C HIS A 50 -12.67 16.76 10.95
N PRO A 51 -13.69 17.43 10.37
CA PRO A 51 -14.69 16.80 9.53
C PRO A 51 -14.07 16.01 8.36
N TYR A 52 -14.80 15.02 7.85
CA TYR A 52 -14.43 14.20 6.69
C TYR A 52 -15.25 14.58 5.45
N SER A 53 -14.89 14.03 4.30
CA SER A 53 -15.62 14.25 3.05
C SER A 53 -17.09 13.84 3.17
N GLY A 54 -17.99 14.83 2.99
CA GLY A 54 -19.44 14.65 3.01
C GLY A 54 -20.10 14.52 4.38
N ALA A 55 -19.43 14.93 5.47
CA ALA A 55 -20.03 14.97 6.81
C ALA A 55 -21.29 15.84 6.85
N GLY A 56 -22.40 15.31 7.40
CA GLY A 56 -23.68 16.02 7.49
C GLY A 56 -24.31 16.38 6.15
N ASN A 57 -23.96 15.68 5.05
CA ASN A 57 -24.39 16.02 3.70
C ASN A 57 -25.24 14.90 3.02
N PRO A 58 -26.49 14.66 3.48
CA PRO A 58 -27.39 13.70 2.85
C PRO A 58 -27.79 14.13 1.42
N PRO A 59 -28.27 13.21 0.56
CA PRO A 59 -28.55 11.80 0.85
C PRO A 59 -27.36 10.87 0.58
N LYS A 60 -26.33 11.33 -0.14
CA LYS A 60 -25.23 10.48 -0.61
C LYS A 60 -23.94 10.62 0.20
N TYR A 61 -23.74 11.70 0.96
CA TYR A 61 -22.49 11.94 1.70
C TYR A 61 -21.26 11.94 0.76
N GLY A 62 -20.07 11.62 1.27
CA GLY A 62 -18.81 11.63 0.51
C GLY A 62 -18.01 10.33 0.68
N ASP A 63 -16.70 10.40 0.44
CA ASP A 63 -15.81 9.23 0.43
C ASP A 63 -15.82 8.45 1.75
N PHE A 64 -16.03 9.12 2.89
CA PHE A 64 -16.16 8.44 4.17
C PHE A 64 -17.30 7.42 4.15
N GLU A 65 -18.46 7.81 3.63
CA GLU A 65 -19.62 6.92 3.50
C GLU A 65 -19.39 5.85 2.44
N ALA A 66 -18.67 6.16 1.36
CA ALA A 66 -18.29 5.17 0.36
C ALA A 66 -17.50 4.01 0.99
N GLN A 67 -16.45 4.35 1.75
CA GLN A 67 -15.63 3.36 2.45
C GLN A 67 -16.42 2.59 3.51
N ARG A 68 -17.27 3.28 4.31
CA ARG A 68 -18.14 2.62 5.30
C ARG A 68 -19.11 1.64 4.62
N HIS A 69 -19.72 2.05 3.52
CA HIS A 69 -20.63 1.21 2.76
C HIS A 69 -19.92 0.00 2.15
N TRP A 70 -18.66 0.14 1.70
CA TRP A 70 -17.87 -1.00 1.25
C TRP A 70 -17.62 -2.01 2.38
N MET A 71 -17.40 -1.55 3.61
CA MET A 71 -17.31 -2.44 4.78
C MET A 71 -18.64 -3.14 5.08
N GLU A 72 -19.78 -2.42 4.99
CA GLU A 72 -21.13 -2.99 5.14
C GLU A 72 -21.38 -4.10 4.11
N ILE A 73 -21.18 -3.86 2.82
CA ILE A 73 -21.49 -4.84 1.77
C ILE A 73 -20.55 -6.04 1.80
N THR A 74 -19.26 -5.82 2.07
CA THR A 74 -18.28 -6.92 2.07
C THR A 74 -18.48 -7.86 3.25
N LEU A 75 -18.96 -7.34 4.39
CA LEU A 75 -19.29 -8.13 5.57
C LEU A 75 -20.56 -8.96 5.43
N ASN A 76 -21.60 -8.37 4.81
CA ASN A 76 -22.95 -8.92 4.90
C ASN A 76 -23.40 -9.65 3.63
N LEU A 77 -22.72 -9.46 2.49
CA LEU A 77 -23.10 -10.07 1.22
C LEU A 77 -22.12 -11.15 0.77
N PRO A 78 -22.59 -12.17 0.03
CA PRO A 78 -21.70 -13.11 -0.65
C PRO A 78 -20.72 -12.40 -1.59
N VAL A 79 -19.48 -12.89 -1.68
CA VAL A 79 -18.40 -12.32 -2.50
C VAL A 79 -18.80 -12.05 -3.96
N LYS A 80 -19.70 -12.88 -4.50
CA LYS A 80 -20.23 -12.77 -5.88
C LYS A 80 -21.12 -11.54 -6.10
N GLU A 81 -21.65 -10.94 -5.02
CA GLU A 81 -22.55 -9.79 -5.06
C GLU A 81 -21.86 -8.44 -4.81
N TRP A 82 -20.60 -8.43 -4.34
CA TRP A 82 -19.89 -7.19 -3.98
C TRP A 82 -19.84 -6.15 -5.10
N TYR A 83 -19.70 -6.60 -6.35
CA TYR A 83 -19.56 -5.76 -7.55
C TYR A 83 -20.81 -5.73 -8.44
N ARG A 84 -21.94 -6.29 -7.98
CA ARG A 84 -23.13 -6.46 -8.82
C ARG A 84 -24.35 -5.82 -8.18
N ASN A 85 -25.18 -5.21 -9.01
CA ASN A 85 -26.50 -4.78 -8.56
C ASN A 85 -27.35 -6.01 -8.22
N SER A 86 -27.93 -6.03 -7.03
CA SER A 86 -28.85 -7.08 -6.56
C SER A 86 -29.99 -6.44 -5.77
N THR A 87 -30.90 -7.26 -5.24
CA THR A 87 -31.92 -6.79 -4.29
C THR A 87 -31.29 -6.22 -3.02
N SER A 88 -30.08 -6.68 -2.67
CA SER A 88 -29.37 -6.30 -1.44
C SER A 88 -28.25 -5.29 -1.68
N ASN A 89 -27.70 -5.20 -2.89
CA ASN A 89 -26.63 -4.26 -3.25
C ASN A 89 -27.07 -3.29 -4.35
N ASN A 90 -27.07 -1.98 -4.05
CA ASN A 90 -27.37 -0.95 -5.03
C ASN A 90 -26.09 -0.23 -5.46
N ILE A 91 -25.58 -0.55 -6.64
CA ILE A 91 -24.31 0.01 -7.15
C ILE A 91 -24.36 1.53 -7.41
N SER A 92 -25.55 2.14 -7.50
CA SER A 92 -25.68 3.61 -7.63
C SER A 92 -25.37 4.36 -6.33
N TYR A 93 -25.48 3.67 -5.19
CA TYR A 93 -25.11 4.17 -3.87
C TYR A 93 -23.74 3.62 -3.47
N TRP A 94 -22.68 4.32 -3.88
CA TRP A 94 -21.29 3.97 -3.56
C TRP A 94 -20.92 2.51 -3.84
N GLY A 95 -21.25 2.02 -5.04
CA GLY A 95 -20.80 0.70 -5.48
C GLY A 95 -19.27 0.57 -5.42
N LEU A 96 -18.79 -0.64 -5.11
CA LEU A 96 -17.37 -0.91 -5.00
C LEU A 96 -16.70 -0.82 -6.39
N ASP A 97 -15.78 0.13 -6.53
CA ASP A 97 -15.15 0.52 -7.80
C ASP A 97 -13.64 0.21 -7.84
N TYR A 98 -13.06 -0.32 -6.76
CA TYR A 98 -11.65 -0.72 -6.66
C TYR A 98 -11.47 -2.24 -6.81
N PRO A 99 -10.27 -2.72 -7.19
CA PRO A 99 -10.03 -4.15 -7.39
C PRO A 99 -10.11 -4.96 -6.07
N PRO A 100 -10.12 -6.30 -6.14
CA PRO A 100 -10.54 -7.15 -5.03
C PRO A 100 -9.74 -6.99 -3.73
N LEU A 101 -8.48 -6.53 -3.78
CA LEU A 101 -7.71 -6.32 -2.54
C LEU A 101 -8.32 -5.20 -1.68
N THR A 102 -8.92 -4.18 -2.27
CA THR A 102 -9.68 -3.16 -1.52
C THR A 102 -10.95 -3.75 -0.91
N ALA A 103 -11.63 -4.67 -1.61
CA ALA A 103 -12.79 -5.33 -1.05
C ALA A 103 -12.42 -6.21 0.16
N TYR A 104 -11.30 -6.95 0.10
CA TYR A 104 -10.79 -7.68 1.26
C TYR A 104 -10.35 -6.75 2.40
N GLN A 105 -9.70 -5.63 2.09
CA GLN A 105 -9.39 -4.60 3.09
C GLN A 105 -10.66 -4.08 3.78
N SER A 106 -11.70 -3.77 3.01
CA SER A 106 -13.00 -3.33 3.53
C SER A 106 -13.66 -4.40 4.38
N TYR A 107 -13.56 -5.68 4.00
CA TYR A 107 -14.03 -6.79 4.82
C TYR A 107 -13.32 -6.85 6.17
N PHE A 108 -11.98 -6.78 6.19
CA PHE A 108 -11.21 -6.81 7.44
C PHE A 108 -11.48 -5.60 8.35
N HIS A 109 -11.54 -4.39 7.80
CA HIS A 109 -11.93 -3.20 8.57
C HIS A 109 -13.39 -3.27 9.03
N GLY A 110 -14.27 -3.84 8.21
CA GLY A 110 -15.64 -4.12 8.58
C GLY A 110 -15.74 -5.05 9.78
N LEU A 111 -14.92 -6.10 9.86
CA LEU A 111 -14.89 -7.00 11.02
C LEU A 111 -14.55 -6.24 12.30
N PHE A 112 -13.59 -5.31 12.21
CA PHE A 112 -13.23 -4.43 13.31
C PHE A 112 -14.39 -3.50 13.71
N LEU A 113 -15.03 -2.82 12.75
CA LEU A 113 -16.20 -1.99 13.03
C LEU A 113 -17.36 -2.79 13.63
N ARG A 114 -17.67 -3.98 13.10
CA ARG A 114 -18.74 -4.84 13.60
C ARG A 114 -18.51 -5.25 15.05
N PHE A 115 -17.25 -5.46 15.45
CA PHE A 115 -16.93 -5.85 16.82
C PHE A 115 -17.20 -4.72 17.83
N PHE A 116 -16.86 -3.47 17.49
CA PHE A 116 -16.98 -2.32 18.41
C PHE A 116 -18.28 -1.52 18.25
N HIS A 117 -18.83 -1.45 17.03
CA HIS A 117 -20.00 -0.63 16.71
C HIS A 117 -20.83 -1.25 15.56
N PRO A 118 -21.57 -2.35 15.81
CA PRO A 118 -22.31 -3.10 14.80
C PRO A 118 -23.26 -2.26 13.93
N GLU A 119 -23.89 -1.25 14.53
CA GLU A 119 -24.84 -0.36 13.85
C GLU A 119 -24.20 0.42 12.69
N SER A 120 -22.88 0.65 12.73
CA SER A 120 -22.16 1.35 11.65
C SER A 120 -21.98 0.54 10.36
N VAL A 121 -22.20 -0.78 10.40
CA VAL A 121 -22.02 -1.70 9.26
C VAL A 121 -23.19 -2.67 9.09
N SER A 122 -24.35 -2.32 9.67
CA SER A 122 -25.57 -3.12 9.57
C SER A 122 -26.21 -2.97 8.20
N LEU A 123 -26.50 -4.09 7.53
CA LEU A 123 -27.08 -4.08 6.19
C LEU A 123 -28.43 -3.33 6.19
N PHE A 124 -28.65 -2.48 5.17
CA PHE A 124 -29.86 -1.68 4.94
C PHE A 124 -30.13 -0.52 5.91
N THR A 125 -29.63 -0.61 7.14
CA THR A 125 -29.94 0.34 8.22
C THR A 125 -28.80 1.31 8.49
N SER A 126 -27.57 0.99 8.08
CA SER A 126 -26.38 1.81 8.35
C SER A 126 -26.04 2.83 7.26
N ARG A 127 -26.83 2.94 6.17
CA ARG A 127 -26.60 3.93 5.11
C ARG A 127 -26.70 5.35 5.65
N GLY A 128 -25.66 6.15 5.44
CA GLY A 128 -25.56 7.51 5.97
C GLY A 128 -25.44 7.57 7.50
N HIS A 129 -25.04 6.47 8.15
CA HIS A 129 -24.92 6.42 9.60
C HIS A 129 -23.76 7.29 10.08
N GLU A 130 -24.07 8.37 10.80
CA GLU A 130 -23.08 9.25 11.42
C GLU A 130 -23.11 9.10 12.94
N SER A 131 -21.95 8.79 13.52
CA SER A 131 -21.75 8.75 14.97
C SER A 131 -20.32 9.12 15.32
N TYR A 132 -20.12 9.67 16.51
CA TYR A 132 -18.78 10.02 17.00
C TYR A 132 -17.87 8.78 17.10
N LEU A 133 -18.40 7.67 17.66
CA LEU A 133 -17.66 6.42 17.76
C LEU A 133 -17.34 5.82 16.39
N GLY A 134 -18.30 5.81 15.45
CA GLY A 134 -18.09 5.36 14.08
C GLY A 134 -16.99 6.15 13.38
N LYS A 135 -16.99 7.49 13.50
CA LYS A 135 -15.91 8.35 13.01
C LYS A 135 -14.56 7.94 13.60
N LEU A 136 -14.46 7.76 14.92
CA LEU A 136 -13.21 7.41 15.59
C LEU A 136 -12.66 6.06 15.10
N LEU A 137 -13.51 5.03 15.03
CA LEU A 137 -13.12 3.69 14.57
C LEU A 137 -12.64 3.70 13.11
N MET A 138 -13.33 4.46 12.26
CA MET A 138 -12.95 4.66 10.86
C MET A 138 -11.61 5.41 10.74
N ARG A 139 -11.34 6.43 11.57
CA ARG A 139 -10.01 7.09 11.56
C ARG A 139 -8.91 6.11 12.01
N TRP A 140 -9.20 5.23 12.96
CA TRP A 140 -8.27 4.20 13.40
C TRP A 140 -7.88 3.21 12.29
N THR A 141 -8.80 2.80 11.42
CA THR A 141 -8.49 1.86 10.34
C THR A 141 -7.53 2.45 9.31
N VAL A 142 -7.64 3.75 9.00
CA VAL A 142 -6.68 4.45 8.12
C VAL A 142 -5.31 4.59 8.82
N LEU A 143 -5.29 5.02 10.09
CA LEU A 143 -4.06 5.13 10.89
C LEU A 143 -3.33 3.79 11.03
N SER A 144 -4.05 2.69 11.29
CA SER A 144 -3.45 1.36 11.38
C SER A 144 -2.92 0.89 10.03
N SER A 145 -3.59 1.22 8.93
CA SER A 145 -3.11 0.90 7.58
C SER A 145 -1.78 1.59 7.27
N ASP A 146 -1.64 2.86 7.65
CA ASP A 146 -0.39 3.61 7.56
C ASP A 146 0.74 2.93 8.37
N ALA A 147 0.45 2.61 9.63
CA ALA A 147 1.43 2.00 10.54
C ALA A 147 1.86 0.58 10.13
N LEU A 148 0.95 -0.20 9.53
CA LEU A 148 1.20 -1.60 9.16
C LEU A 148 1.77 -1.77 7.75
N VAL A 149 1.47 -0.85 6.82
CA VAL A 149 1.85 -0.98 5.41
C VAL A 149 2.81 0.11 4.97
N PHE A 150 2.42 1.39 5.11
CA PHE A 150 3.19 2.50 4.56
C PHE A 150 4.50 2.72 5.33
N PHE A 151 4.44 2.78 6.66
CA PHE A 151 5.61 3.08 7.50
C PHE A 151 6.70 2.01 7.36
N PRO A 152 6.41 0.69 7.46
CA PRO A 152 7.41 -0.34 7.24
C PRO A 152 8.00 -0.32 5.82
N ALA A 153 7.18 0.00 4.81
CA ALA A 153 7.67 0.13 3.44
C ALA A 153 8.65 1.31 3.27
N VAL A 154 8.35 2.45 3.89
CA VAL A 154 9.26 3.61 3.89
C VAL A 154 10.55 3.29 4.64
N PHE A 155 10.46 2.62 5.79
CA PHE A 155 11.65 2.15 6.51
C PHE A 155 12.50 1.23 5.65
N TYR A 156 11.89 0.24 4.99
CA TYR A 156 12.58 -0.66 4.09
C TYR A 156 13.23 0.08 2.91
N PHE A 157 12.52 1.04 2.31
CA PHE A 157 13.06 1.88 1.23
C PHE A 157 14.30 2.66 1.68
N VAL A 158 14.25 3.31 2.84
CA VAL A 158 15.39 4.09 3.36
C VAL A 158 16.60 3.21 3.62
N LEU A 159 16.40 2.01 4.18
CA LEU A 159 17.48 1.03 4.35
C LEU A 159 18.05 0.60 3.00
N ALA A 160 17.20 0.25 2.04
CA ALA A 160 17.64 -0.20 0.71
C ALA A 160 18.37 0.92 -0.08
N TYR A 161 17.87 2.15 -0.01
CA TYR A 161 18.42 3.30 -0.74
C TYR A 161 19.80 3.73 -0.21
N HIS A 162 20.05 3.57 1.10
CA HIS A 162 21.30 4.00 1.73
C HIS A 162 22.33 2.89 1.94
N SER A 163 21.97 1.60 1.83
CA SER A 163 22.84 0.42 2.06
C SER A 163 24.10 0.29 1.16
N GLY A 164 24.36 1.24 0.25
CA GLY A 164 25.55 1.22 -0.61
C GLY A 164 26.17 2.60 -0.87
N ARG A 165 25.81 3.62 -0.07
CA ARG A 165 26.28 5.00 -0.28
C ARG A 165 27.39 5.40 0.71
N PRO A 166 28.38 6.21 0.30
CA PRO A 166 29.45 6.70 1.17
C PRO A 166 28.91 7.44 2.41
N SER A 167 29.61 7.29 3.54
CA SER A 167 29.21 7.76 4.88
C SER A 167 28.81 9.24 4.96
N GLY A 168 29.33 10.10 4.07
CA GLY A 168 29.07 11.55 4.07
C GLY A 168 27.65 11.99 3.67
N GLN A 169 26.83 11.11 3.06
CA GLN A 169 25.44 11.44 2.67
C GLN A 169 24.38 11.10 3.75
N LYS A 170 24.82 10.64 4.94
CA LYS A 170 23.93 10.20 6.03
C LYS A 170 23.17 11.35 6.71
N THR A 171 23.64 12.59 6.57
CA THR A 171 22.97 13.80 7.08
C THR A 171 21.58 14.02 6.49
N HIS A 172 21.29 13.42 5.32
CA HIS A 172 19.99 13.56 4.66
C HIS A 172 18.99 12.46 5.01
N ILE A 173 19.36 11.41 5.76
CA ILE A 173 18.45 10.27 6.01
C ILE A 173 17.18 10.72 6.75
N ALA A 174 17.35 11.48 7.84
CA ALA A 174 16.22 12.05 8.58
C ALA A 174 15.33 12.93 7.70
N TRP A 175 15.93 13.72 6.80
CA TRP A 175 15.20 14.53 5.83
C TRP A 175 14.40 13.69 4.83
N HIS A 176 14.95 12.61 4.27
CA HIS A 176 14.21 11.73 3.38
C HIS A 176 13.03 11.06 4.10
N ILE A 177 13.23 10.57 5.33
CA ILE A 177 12.15 10.01 6.15
C ILE A 177 11.07 11.06 6.39
N ALA A 178 11.45 12.27 6.80
CA ALA A 178 10.52 13.36 7.06
C ALA A 178 9.73 13.76 5.80
N MET A 179 10.39 13.95 4.65
CA MET A 179 9.73 14.32 3.39
C MET A 179 8.69 13.30 2.94
N ILE A 180 8.92 12.01 3.19
CA ILE A 180 7.99 10.94 2.81
C ILE A 180 6.86 10.81 3.85
N LEU A 181 7.18 10.73 5.13
CA LEU A 181 6.19 10.49 6.19
C LEU A 181 5.34 11.72 6.53
N LEU A 182 5.88 12.93 6.38
CA LEU A 182 5.20 14.20 6.66
C LEU A 182 4.70 14.89 5.38
N ASN A 183 4.50 14.14 4.29
CA ASN A 183 3.92 14.70 3.07
C ASN A 183 2.51 15.26 3.37
N PRO A 184 2.29 16.58 3.28
CA PRO A 184 1.03 17.18 3.71
C PRO A 184 -0.14 16.77 2.82
N CYS A 185 0.09 16.58 1.52
CA CYS A 185 -0.96 16.17 0.58
C CYS A 185 -1.50 14.80 0.94
N LEU A 186 -0.62 13.80 1.15
CA LEU A 186 -1.06 12.46 1.52
C LEU A 186 -1.80 12.46 2.86
N MET A 187 -1.31 13.25 3.82
CA MET A 187 -1.94 13.35 5.14
C MET A 187 -3.33 13.97 5.10
N LEU A 188 -3.51 15.06 4.33
CA LEU A 188 -4.80 15.72 4.19
C LEU A 188 -5.81 14.84 3.46
N ILE A 189 -5.39 14.10 2.43
CA ILE A 189 -6.27 13.20 1.69
C ILE A 189 -6.66 11.97 2.52
N ASP A 190 -5.69 11.25 3.10
CA ASP A 190 -6.02 10.01 3.83
C ASP A 190 -6.68 10.31 5.19
N HIS A 191 -6.15 11.26 5.96
CA HIS A 191 -6.59 11.51 7.34
C HIS A 191 -7.55 12.69 7.49
N GLY A 192 -7.63 13.58 6.51
CA GLY A 192 -8.65 14.63 6.46
C GLY A 192 -9.86 14.17 5.65
N HIS A 193 -9.69 14.07 4.33
CA HIS A 193 -10.74 13.71 3.36
C HIS A 193 -11.33 12.31 3.60
N PHE A 194 -10.50 11.35 4.04
CA PHE A 194 -10.82 9.94 4.31
C PHE A 194 -10.62 9.01 3.11
N GLN A 195 -9.37 8.60 2.88
CA GLN A 195 -8.99 7.64 1.84
C GLN A 195 -7.93 6.65 2.35
N TYR A 196 -7.77 5.53 1.64
CA TYR A 196 -6.77 4.49 1.94
C TYR A 196 -5.61 4.46 0.92
N ASN A 197 -5.09 5.62 0.49
CA ASN A 197 -4.00 5.64 -0.49
C ASN A 197 -2.69 5.07 0.07
N CYS A 198 -2.47 5.20 1.37
CA CYS A 198 -1.30 4.68 2.08
C CYS A 198 -0.99 3.20 1.82
N ILE A 199 -2.01 2.35 1.59
CA ILE A 199 -1.81 0.91 1.33
C ILE A 199 -1.18 0.70 -0.05
N SER A 200 -1.81 1.19 -1.12
CA SER A 200 -1.29 1.03 -2.49
C SER A 200 0.06 1.75 -2.69
N LEU A 201 0.22 2.94 -2.10
CA LEU A 201 1.50 3.67 -2.12
C LEU A 201 2.58 2.95 -1.29
N GLY A 202 2.23 2.41 -0.12
CA GLY A 202 3.15 1.64 0.71
C GLY A 202 3.64 0.37 0.01
N LEU A 203 2.73 -0.38 -0.60
CA LEU A 203 3.07 -1.54 -1.43
C LEU A 203 3.98 -1.15 -2.61
N THR A 204 3.72 0.00 -3.25
CA THR A 204 4.56 0.52 -4.34
C THR A 204 5.96 0.91 -3.85
N VAL A 205 6.09 1.63 -2.73
CA VAL A 205 7.37 2.00 -2.11
C VAL A 205 8.15 0.73 -1.70
N GLY A 206 7.46 -0.26 -1.13
CA GLY A 206 8.05 -1.56 -0.81
C GLY A 206 8.54 -2.30 -2.06
N ALA A 207 7.81 -2.23 -3.17
CA ALA A 207 8.25 -2.79 -4.44
C ALA A 207 9.51 -2.09 -4.97
N VAL A 208 9.59 -0.75 -4.89
CA VAL A 208 10.82 0.00 -5.22
C VAL A 208 11.98 -0.42 -4.32
N ALA A 209 11.77 -0.53 -3.01
CA ALA A 209 12.78 -0.99 -2.06
C ALA A 209 13.30 -2.42 -2.39
N ALA A 210 12.40 -3.31 -2.80
CA ALA A 210 12.74 -4.65 -3.26
C ALA A 210 13.57 -4.64 -4.55
N VAL A 211 13.25 -3.76 -5.52
CA VAL A 211 14.07 -3.55 -6.73
C VAL A 211 15.48 -3.09 -6.35
N LEU A 212 15.61 -2.07 -5.48
CA LEU A 212 16.89 -1.57 -5.00
C LEU A 212 17.71 -2.65 -4.26
N SER A 213 17.01 -3.58 -3.60
CA SER A 213 17.61 -4.72 -2.90
C SER A 213 17.90 -5.93 -3.79
N ASN A 214 17.71 -5.84 -5.11
CA ASN A 214 17.81 -6.97 -6.05
C ASN A 214 16.91 -8.16 -5.70
N LYS A 215 15.68 -7.90 -5.22
CA LYS A 215 14.65 -8.89 -4.92
C LYS A 215 13.48 -8.75 -5.89
N GLU A 216 13.70 -9.08 -7.16
CA GLU A 216 12.75 -8.82 -8.25
C GLU A 216 11.42 -9.54 -8.07
N LEU A 217 11.42 -10.79 -7.58
CA LEU A 217 10.19 -11.54 -7.32
C LEU A 217 9.32 -10.87 -6.25
N VAL A 218 9.94 -10.37 -5.18
CA VAL A 218 9.23 -9.62 -4.13
C VAL A 218 8.68 -8.31 -4.69
N ALA A 219 9.47 -7.61 -5.53
CA ALA A 219 9.00 -6.40 -6.20
C ALA A 219 7.77 -6.67 -7.08
N CYS A 220 7.77 -7.75 -7.88
CA CYS A 220 6.64 -8.16 -8.68
C CYS A 220 5.40 -8.46 -7.83
N SER A 221 5.54 -9.20 -6.74
CA SER A 221 4.42 -9.47 -5.82
C SER A 221 3.86 -8.20 -5.20
N LEU A 222 4.71 -7.34 -4.63
CA LEU A 222 4.29 -6.11 -3.97
C LEU A 222 3.62 -5.13 -4.96
N PHE A 223 4.18 -4.96 -6.15
CA PHE A 223 3.57 -4.09 -7.16
C PHE A 223 2.27 -4.66 -7.72
N SER A 224 2.17 -5.99 -7.88
CA SER A 224 0.91 -6.64 -8.24
C SER A 224 -0.17 -6.43 -7.17
N LEU A 225 0.18 -6.53 -5.89
CA LEU A 225 -0.73 -6.20 -4.80
C LEU A 225 -1.14 -4.73 -4.82
N ALA A 226 -0.21 -3.79 -5.08
CA ALA A 226 -0.52 -2.37 -5.20
C ALA A 226 -1.56 -2.09 -6.30
N LEU A 227 -1.40 -2.71 -7.48
CA LEU A 227 -2.35 -2.65 -8.59
C LEU A 227 -3.73 -3.20 -8.22
N ASN A 228 -3.75 -4.26 -7.41
CA ASN A 228 -4.98 -4.88 -6.94
C ASN A 228 -5.67 -4.13 -5.79
N HIS A 229 -4.97 -3.20 -5.14
CA HIS A 229 -5.56 -2.30 -4.14
C HIS A 229 -6.14 -1.05 -4.79
N LYS A 230 -5.34 -0.32 -5.57
CA LYS A 230 -5.78 0.88 -6.30
C LYS A 230 -5.21 0.85 -7.72
N GLN A 231 -6.08 0.80 -8.72
CA GLN A 231 -5.74 0.79 -10.15
C GLN A 231 -4.83 1.94 -10.58
N MET A 232 -4.88 3.08 -9.88
CA MET A 232 -4.13 4.29 -10.19
C MET A 232 -2.62 4.04 -10.17
N THR A 233 -2.17 3.01 -9.43
CA THR A 233 -0.77 2.58 -9.42
C THR A 233 -0.29 2.04 -10.77
N ALA A 234 -1.18 1.78 -11.73
CA ALA A 234 -0.85 1.45 -13.11
C ALA A 234 -0.03 2.54 -13.81
N TYR A 235 -0.09 3.79 -13.34
CA TYR A 235 0.78 4.87 -13.82
C TYR A 235 2.27 4.55 -13.63
N PHE A 236 2.62 3.72 -12.64
CA PHE A 236 4.01 3.29 -12.41
C PHE A 236 4.38 2.03 -13.21
N ALA A 237 3.41 1.34 -13.81
CA ALA A 237 3.62 0.05 -14.47
C ALA A 237 4.63 0.10 -15.62
N PRO A 238 4.65 1.12 -16.51
CA PRO A 238 5.67 1.21 -17.56
C PRO A 238 7.10 1.28 -17.03
N ALA A 239 7.31 1.96 -15.89
CA ALA A 239 8.63 2.08 -15.26
C ALA A 239 9.08 0.76 -14.65
N PHE A 240 8.21 0.10 -13.86
CA PHE A 240 8.47 -1.22 -13.28
C PHE A 240 8.73 -2.27 -14.36
N PHE A 241 7.86 -2.31 -15.38
CA PHE A 241 7.97 -3.26 -16.49
C PHE A 241 9.29 -3.08 -17.25
N SER A 242 9.60 -1.86 -17.70
CA SER A 242 10.80 -1.59 -18.49
C SER A 242 12.09 -1.87 -17.71
N HIS A 243 12.12 -1.52 -16.42
CA HIS A 243 13.27 -1.78 -15.56
C HIS A 243 13.51 -3.30 -15.37
N LEU A 244 12.48 -4.03 -14.98
CA LEU A 244 12.58 -5.47 -14.71
C LEU A 244 12.87 -6.27 -15.99
N LEU A 245 12.18 -5.95 -17.09
CA LEU A 245 12.44 -6.56 -18.39
C LEU A 245 13.89 -6.30 -18.84
N GLY A 246 14.35 -5.06 -18.78
CA GLY A 246 15.73 -4.69 -19.13
C GLY A 246 16.76 -5.45 -18.29
N LYS A 247 16.46 -5.72 -17.01
CA LYS A 247 17.31 -6.54 -16.15
C LYS A 247 17.32 -8.02 -16.56
N CYS A 248 16.17 -8.59 -16.90
CA CYS A 248 16.05 -9.97 -17.38
C CYS A 248 16.78 -10.19 -18.71
N LEU A 249 16.66 -9.24 -19.65
CA LEU A 249 17.31 -9.32 -20.98
C LEU A 249 18.84 -9.33 -20.90
N ARG A 250 19.43 -8.83 -19.82
CA ARG A 250 20.89 -8.86 -19.59
C ARG A 250 21.38 -10.14 -18.92
N ARG A 251 20.49 -11.07 -18.53
CA ARG A 251 20.85 -12.35 -17.91
C ARG A 251 21.14 -13.40 -18.98
N ARG A 252 21.83 -14.48 -18.58
CA ARG A 252 22.21 -15.59 -19.48
C ARG A 252 21.01 -16.26 -20.17
N ASN A 253 19.89 -16.41 -19.46
CA ASN A 253 18.66 -17.04 -19.97
C ASN A 253 17.47 -16.06 -19.82
N PRO A 254 17.31 -15.08 -20.72
CA PRO A 254 16.29 -14.03 -20.59
C PRO A 254 14.86 -14.57 -20.50
N VAL A 255 14.52 -15.58 -21.31
CA VAL A 255 13.18 -16.18 -21.34
C VAL A 255 12.82 -16.77 -19.99
N LEU A 256 13.73 -17.54 -19.38
CA LEU A 256 13.51 -18.13 -18.06
C LEU A 256 13.30 -17.07 -16.98
N GLU A 257 14.09 -16.00 -17.00
CA GLU A 257 13.97 -14.92 -16.02
C GLU A 257 12.65 -14.15 -16.17
N VAL A 258 12.23 -13.86 -17.40
CA VAL A 258 10.91 -13.25 -17.67
C VAL A 258 9.78 -14.20 -17.23
N SER A 259 9.89 -15.50 -17.51
CA SER A 259 8.90 -16.49 -17.08
C SER A 259 8.75 -16.54 -15.56
N LYS A 260 9.84 -16.44 -14.79
CA LYS A 260 9.77 -16.38 -13.31
C LYS A 260 8.98 -15.16 -12.83
N LEU A 261 9.26 -13.98 -13.38
CA LEU A 261 8.52 -12.75 -13.04
C LEU A 261 7.03 -12.89 -13.40
N GLY A 262 6.76 -13.38 -14.62
CA GLY A 262 5.40 -13.62 -15.11
C GLY A 262 4.61 -14.58 -14.23
N LEU A 263 5.22 -15.69 -13.78
CA LEU A 263 4.59 -16.65 -12.87
C LEU A 263 4.22 -16.01 -11.52
N VAL A 264 5.09 -15.16 -10.97
CA VAL A 264 4.79 -14.46 -9.70
C VAL A 264 3.65 -13.46 -9.86
N VAL A 265 3.64 -12.69 -10.96
CA VAL A 265 2.56 -11.75 -11.25
C VAL A 265 1.24 -12.51 -11.43
N LEU A 266 1.20 -13.50 -12.31
CA LEU A 266 0.01 -14.31 -12.57
C LEU A 266 -0.49 -15.03 -11.31
N GLY A 267 0.42 -15.61 -10.52
CA GLY A 267 0.08 -16.24 -9.25
C GLY A 267 -0.51 -15.26 -8.25
N THR A 268 0.06 -14.06 -8.12
CA THR A 268 -0.46 -13.02 -7.21
C THR A 268 -1.85 -12.57 -7.64
N PHE A 269 -2.06 -12.30 -8.94
CA PHE A 269 -3.38 -11.97 -9.47
C PHE A 269 -4.38 -13.12 -9.29
N ALA A 270 -4.00 -14.36 -9.58
CA ALA A 270 -4.88 -15.51 -9.43
C ALA A 270 -5.32 -15.72 -7.97
N LEU A 271 -4.43 -15.49 -7.00
CA LEU A 271 -4.77 -15.55 -5.58
C LEU A 271 -5.76 -14.47 -5.16
N VAL A 272 -5.53 -13.21 -5.56
CA VAL A 272 -6.41 -12.09 -5.21
C VAL A 272 -7.78 -12.24 -5.90
N TRP A 273 -7.79 -12.65 -7.16
CA TRP A 273 -8.99 -12.77 -7.98
C TRP A 273 -9.70 -14.12 -7.86
N TRP A 274 -9.19 -15.03 -7.04
CA TRP A 274 -9.68 -16.41 -6.94
C TRP A 274 -11.21 -16.57 -6.96
N PRO A 275 -11.99 -15.79 -6.16
CA PRO A 275 -13.46 -15.92 -6.15
C PRO A 275 -14.14 -15.55 -7.48
N TYR A 276 -13.47 -14.79 -8.34
CA TYR A 276 -13.99 -14.23 -9.58
C TYR A 276 -13.49 -14.97 -10.83
N LEU A 277 -12.53 -15.89 -10.72
CA LEU A 277 -11.96 -16.62 -11.87
C LEU A 277 -12.92 -17.66 -12.47
N HIS A 278 -13.95 -18.09 -11.73
CA HIS A 278 -14.84 -19.17 -12.15
C HIS A 278 -15.85 -18.78 -13.25
N SER A 279 -16.01 -17.49 -13.55
CA SER A 279 -16.91 -17.03 -14.62
C SER A 279 -16.37 -15.79 -15.29
N MET A 280 -16.33 -15.79 -16.63
CA MET A 280 -15.98 -14.61 -17.44
C MET A 280 -16.89 -13.41 -17.14
N GLU A 281 -18.13 -13.68 -16.76
CA GLU A 281 -19.08 -12.66 -16.33
C GLU A 281 -18.77 -12.12 -14.93
N ALA A 282 -18.17 -12.92 -14.04
CA ALA A 282 -17.71 -12.45 -12.73
C ALA A 282 -16.46 -11.59 -12.86
N PHE A 283 -15.53 -12.01 -13.73
CA PHE A 283 -14.31 -11.26 -14.05
C PHE A 283 -14.60 -9.91 -14.71
N SER A 284 -15.44 -9.86 -15.75
CA SER A 284 -15.72 -8.62 -16.50
C SER A 284 -16.49 -7.57 -15.71
N ARG A 285 -17.20 -7.98 -14.64
CA ARG A 285 -17.98 -7.07 -13.79
C ARG A 285 -17.21 -6.47 -12.63
N VAL A 286 -16.02 -7.02 -12.30
CA VAL A 286 -15.00 -6.26 -11.58
C VAL A 286 -14.40 -5.30 -12.62
N ASP A 287 -15.16 -4.26 -12.90
CA ASP A 287 -15.12 -3.55 -14.18
C ASP A 287 -13.86 -2.68 -14.28
N LEU A 288 -12.80 -3.23 -14.91
CA LEU A 288 -11.59 -2.48 -15.24
C LEU A 288 -11.88 -1.23 -16.10
N LYS A 289 -13.05 -1.15 -16.77
CA LYS A 289 -13.46 -0.02 -17.61
C LYS A 289 -13.99 1.16 -16.79
N LYS A 290 -14.85 0.92 -15.79
CA LYS A 290 -15.27 1.96 -14.82
C LYS A 290 -14.11 2.43 -13.95
N VAL A 291 -13.20 1.53 -13.64
CA VAL A 291 -11.90 1.78 -12.99
C VAL A 291 -11.05 2.82 -13.76
N LEU A 292 -11.06 2.79 -15.10
CA LEU A 292 -10.38 3.79 -15.94
C LEU A 292 -11.18 5.09 -16.09
N GLU A 293 -12.51 5.04 -16.09
CA GLU A 293 -13.40 6.22 -16.16
C GLU A 293 -13.47 7.00 -14.82
N SER A 294 -13.22 6.34 -13.67
CA SER A 294 -13.14 6.99 -12.35
C SER A 294 -11.99 8.01 -12.26
N GLN A 295 -10.97 7.88 -13.11
CA GLN A 295 -9.84 8.82 -13.18
C GLN A 295 -10.25 10.23 -13.63
N THR A 296 -11.34 10.34 -14.40
CA THR A 296 -11.89 11.64 -14.86
C THR A 296 -12.78 12.32 -13.81
N LEU A 297 -13.34 11.56 -12.85
CA LEU A 297 -14.24 12.08 -11.83
C LEU A 297 -13.50 12.53 -10.55
N GLU A 298 -12.43 11.84 -10.14
CA GLU A 298 -11.60 12.31 -9.02
C GLU A 298 -11.02 13.71 -9.30
N PHE A 299 -10.66 14.03 -10.55
CA PHE A 299 -10.15 15.38 -10.92
C PHE A 299 -11.20 16.49 -10.92
N SER A 300 -12.48 16.18 -11.14
CA SER A 300 -13.56 17.19 -11.18
C SER A 300 -14.03 17.59 -9.78
N LEU A 301 -13.62 16.89 -8.72
CA LEU A 301 -13.79 17.31 -7.33
C LEU A 301 -12.65 18.25 -6.83
N PHE A 302 -11.61 18.48 -7.64
CA PHE A 302 -10.45 19.32 -7.29
C PHE A 302 -10.40 20.67 -8.02
N VAL A 303 -11.39 20.99 -8.86
CA VAL A 303 -11.52 22.30 -9.50
C VAL A 303 -12.91 22.85 -9.18
N PRO A 304 -13.02 24.02 -8.53
CA PRO A 304 -14.30 24.65 -8.23
C PRO A 304 -15.09 25.03 -9.49
#